data_AF-A0A8T0GJI3-F1
#
_entry.id   AF-A0A8T0GJI3-F1
#
_cell.length_a   1.000
_cell.length_b   1.000
_cell.length_c   1.000
_cell.angle_alpha   90.00
_cell.angle_beta   90.00
_cell.angle_gamma   90.00
#
_symmetry.space_group_name_H-M   'P 1'
#
loop_
_entity.id
_entity.type
_entity.pdbx_description
1 polymer ?
#
loop_
_entity_poly.entity_id
_entity_poly.type
_entity_poly.pdbx_seq_one_letter_code
_entity_poly.pdbx_strand_id
1 'polypeptide(L)'
;MATSQQWRHACLLMLALAVLFIASAEAANYKCPSGFKDCNKRKPGCETHVAKDVNNCGACGYKCKTNLPYTVASCVGGQCKYTCKAGRCNCDNNIHRNGCETDSSKDVKNCGGCRKVCKQVPHAETKCLNGKCTEPVCKAGWANCDKNIHRNGCETDTSKDSKNCGACGNVCKQLANTVAPSCVNGVCSEPVCKPGWYNCDNDWSNGCETQTGFDAANCGFCGNVCPQYPNAKIFGCLFGTCQLSNECQPGFNNCNADRMDADGCETPNQSDVNNCGGCYQQCPSPANTVAPSCVNGVCAEPVCKAGWANCDNDWTNGCETETNEDAGNCGGCGNVCPQYPNAKIFGCNAGVCELSNECQPGFNNCNTDRMDADGCEVYNQTDDQNCGGCYAICESDKSCVNGTCIIV
;
A
#
# COMPACT_ATOMS: atom_id res chain seq x y z
N MET A 1 -137.44 76.45 -46.16
CA MET A 1 -137.14 77.06 -47.48
C MET A 1 -135.68 77.49 -47.50
N ALA A 2 -135.03 77.36 -48.67
CA ALA A 2 -133.61 77.56 -49.01
C ALA A 2 -132.64 76.42 -48.64
N THR A 3 -131.82 75.83 -49.53
CA THR A 3 -131.88 75.51 -50.99
C THR A 3 -130.73 74.51 -51.27
N SER A 4 -130.92 73.61 -52.23
CA SER A 4 -130.04 72.49 -52.62
C SER A 4 -128.67 72.85 -53.24
N GLN A 5 -128.22 74.10 -53.09
CA GLN A 5 -127.06 74.65 -53.81
C GLN A 5 -125.79 74.79 -52.96
N GLN A 6 -125.87 74.74 -51.63
CA GLN A 6 -124.69 74.84 -50.75
C GLN A 6 -123.96 73.51 -50.51
N TRP A 7 -124.63 72.36 -50.67
CA TRP A 7 -124.01 71.03 -50.55
C TRP A 7 -122.97 70.72 -51.64
N ARG A 8 -123.02 71.41 -52.80
CA ARG A 8 -122.04 71.25 -53.89
C ARG A 8 -120.69 71.92 -53.61
N HIS A 9 -120.67 73.00 -52.84
CA HIS A 9 -119.42 73.69 -52.47
C HIS A 9 -118.71 72.97 -51.31
N ALA A 10 -119.46 72.31 -50.42
CA ALA A 10 -118.90 71.45 -49.37
C ALA A 10 -118.17 70.21 -49.95
N CYS A 11 -118.62 69.68 -51.09
CA CYS A 11 -118.05 68.48 -51.71
C CYS A 11 -116.78 68.77 -52.54
N LEU A 12 -116.73 69.93 -53.23
CA LEU A 12 -115.56 70.33 -54.04
C LEU A 12 -114.39 70.86 -53.21
N LEU A 13 -114.63 71.47 -52.03
CA LEU A 13 -113.54 71.87 -51.13
C LEU A 13 -112.93 70.67 -50.38
N MET A 14 -113.73 69.65 -50.05
CA MET A 14 -113.26 68.41 -49.41
C MET A 14 -112.39 67.56 -50.35
N LEU A 15 -112.64 67.59 -51.66
CA LEU A 15 -111.85 66.88 -52.67
C LEU A 15 -110.57 67.63 -53.10
N ALA A 16 -110.53 68.96 -53.03
CA ALA A 16 -109.33 69.74 -53.35
C ALA A 16 -108.27 69.70 -52.22
N LEU A 17 -108.68 69.58 -50.96
CA LEU A 17 -107.75 69.40 -49.83
C LEU A 17 -107.20 67.97 -49.73
N ALA A 18 -107.88 66.97 -50.30
CA ALA A 18 -107.41 65.58 -50.32
C ALA A 18 -106.30 65.32 -51.35
N VAL A 19 -106.13 66.21 -52.35
CA VAL A 19 -105.19 66.01 -53.46
C VAL A 19 -103.95 66.91 -53.37
N LEU A 20 -103.89 67.86 -52.41
CA LEU A 20 -102.72 68.73 -52.23
C LEU A 20 -101.74 68.32 -51.11
N PHE A 21 -101.95 67.18 -50.45
CA PHE A 21 -100.95 66.63 -49.50
C PHE A 21 -100.52 65.18 -49.84
N ILE A 22 -100.61 64.79 -51.11
CA ILE A 22 -99.82 63.67 -51.65
C ILE A 22 -98.52 64.23 -52.27
N ALA A 23 -97.75 64.99 -51.48
CA ALA A 23 -96.38 65.40 -51.81
C ALA A 23 -95.70 66.07 -50.60
N SER A 24 -95.68 65.42 -49.43
CA SER A 24 -94.71 65.68 -48.33
C SER A 24 -95.09 64.86 -47.09
N ALA A 25 -94.99 63.54 -47.16
CA ALA A 25 -94.66 62.78 -45.96
C ALA A 25 -93.18 63.05 -45.70
N GLU A 26 -92.90 64.19 -45.06
CA GLU A 26 -91.59 64.52 -44.52
C GLU A 26 -91.10 63.35 -43.66
N ALA A 27 -89.87 62.94 -43.92
CA ALA A 27 -89.17 61.94 -43.14
C ALA A 27 -89.31 62.27 -41.65
N ALA A 28 -90.07 61.44 -40.93
CA ALA A 28 -89.97 61.40 -39.48
C ALA A 28 -88.49 61.25 -39.15
N ASN A 29 -87.94 62.25 -38.47
CA ASN A 29 -86.53 62.35 -38.14
C ASN A 29 -86.20 61.22 -37.16
N TYR A 30 -85.91 60.04 -37.69
CA TYR A 30 -85.72 58.79 -36.95
C TYR A 30 -84.37 58.86 -36.23
N LYS A 31 -84.38 59.49 -35.05
CA LYS A 31 -83.20 59.64 -34.22
C LYS A 31 -83.15 58.47 -33.23
N CYS A 32 -82.14 57.62 -33.36
CA CYS A 32 -81.98 56.50 -32.45
C CYS A 32 -81.74 56.95 -31.00
N PRO A 33 -82.26 56.19 -30.02
CA PRO A 33 -81.88 56.36 -28.62
C PRO A 33 -80.35 56.28 -28.45
N SER A 34 -79.83 56.97 -27.43
CA SER A 34 -78.38 57.00 -27.17
C SER A 34 -77.80 55.59 -27.08
N GLY A 35 -76.73 55.33 -27.83
CA GLY A 35 -76.06 54.03 -27.86
C GLY A 35 -76.62 53.00 -28.85
N PHE A 36 -77.66 53.34 -29.62
CA PHE A 36 -78.20 52.50 -30.70
C PHE A 36 -78.04 53.16 -32.09
N LYS A 37 -77.85 52.35 -33.13
CA LYS A 37 -77.81 52.78 -34.53
C LYS A 37 -78.51 51.74 -35.44
N ASP A 38 -78.97 52.20 -36.60
CA ASP A 38 -79.40 51.35 -37.72
C ASP A 38 -78.16 50.90 -38.49
N CYS A 39 -77.82 49.62 -38.39
CA CYS A 39 -76.58 49.10 -38.99
C CYS A 39 -76.83 48.12 -40.13
N ASN A 40 -78.07 47.67 -40.33
CA ASN A 40 -78.39 46.70 -41.38
C ASN A 40 -78.98 47.34 -42.65
N LYS A 41 -79.46 48.61 -42.59
CA LYS A 41 -80.05 49.37 -43.71
C LYS A 41 -81.17 48.67 -44.49
N ARG A 42 -81.64 47.51 -44.04
CA ARG A 42 -82.63 46.64 -44.72
C ARG A 42 -84.01 46.80 -44.11
N LYS A 43 -84.10 47.22 -42.85
CA LYS A 43 -85.33 47.64 -42.18
C LYS A 43 -85.01 48.87 -41.32
N PRO A 44 -85.81 49.96 -41.39
CA PRO A 44 -85.62 51.11 -40.50
C PRO A 44 -85.73 50.66 -39.04
N GLY A 45 -84.65 50.81 -38.26
CA GLY A 45 -84.59 50.26 -36.90
C GLY A 45 -83.36 50.74 -36.11
N CYS A 46 -83.47 50.83 -34.79
CA CYS A 46 -82.33 51.06 -33.89
C CYS A 46 -81.92 49.73 -33.23
N GLU A 47 -81.70 48.69 -34.04
CA GLU A 47 -81.51 47.31 -33.57
C GLU A 47 -80.11 47.02 -33.05
N THR A 48 -79.13 47.86 -33.39
CA THR A 48 -77.73 47.58 -33.04
C THR A 48 -77.29 48.46 -31.88
N HIS A 49 -77.02 47.84 -30.74
CA HIS A 49 -76.53 48.52 -29.54
C HIS A 49 -75.02 48.79 -29.66
N VAL A 50 -74.64 49.85 -30.37
CA VAL A 50 -73.25 50.21 -30.63
C VAL A 50 -72.41 50.49 -29.39
N ALA A 51 -73.04 50.68 -28.22
CA ALA A 51 -72.32 50.82 -26.96
C ALA A 51 -71.94 49.48 -26.26
N LYS A 52 -72.43 48.32 -26.74
CA LYS A 52 -72.23 47.00 -26.13
C LYS A 52 -71.89 45.87 -27.11
N ASP A 53 -72.22 46.04 -28.39
CA ASP A 53 -71.92 45.04 -29.42
C ASP A 53 -70.44 45.12 -29.86
N VAL A 54 -69.69 44.04 -29.66
CA VAL A 54 -68.27 43.91 -30.04
C VAL A 54 -68.04 43.99 -31.55
N ASN A 55 -69.06 43.70 -32.36
CA ASN A 55 -69.00 43.75 -33.82
C ASN A 55 -69.43 45.11 -34.40
N ASN A 56 -69.98 46.00 -33.58
CA ASN A 56 -70.49 47.31 -33.98
C ASN A 56 -70.15 48.38 -32.93
N CYS A 57 -68.94 48.33 -32.36
CA CYS A 57 -68.58 49.10 -31.18
C CYS A 57 -68.30 50.57 -31.54
N GLY A 58 -69.14 51.49 -31.08
CA GLY A 58 -69.07 52.94 -31.38
C GLY A 58 -69.66 53.33 -32.74
N ALA A 59 -69.59 52.45 -33.73
CA ALA A 59 -70.20 52.63 -35.05
C ALA A 59 -70.57 51.30 -35.72
N CYS A 60 -71.52 51.36 -36.64
CA CYS A 60 -71.91 50.23 -37.49
C CYS A 60 -70.69 49.68 -38.25
N GLY A 61 -70.45 48.37 -38.15
CA GLY A 61 -69.33 47.70 -38.78
C GLY A 61 -67.97 47.92 -38.12
N TYR A 62 -67.87 48.73 -37.06
CA TYR A 62 -66.63 48.90 -36.30
C TYR A 62 -66.43 47.70 -35.35
N LYS A 63 -65.81 46.64 -35.87
CA LYS A 63 -65.51 45.42 -35.12
C LYS A 63 -64.27 45.60 -34.26
N CYS A 64 -64.35 45.27 -32.98
CA CYS A 64 -63.16 45.20 -32.14
C CYS A 64 -62.21 44.13 -32.68
N LYS A 65 -60.91 44.42 -32.72
CA LYS A 65 -59.88 43.47 -33.16
C LYS A 65 -59.90 42.23 -32.28
N THR A 66 -60.33 41.08 -32.79
CA THR A 66 -60.44 39.82 -32.03
C THR A 66 -59.18 38.95 -32.06
N ASN A 67 -58.24 39.25 -32.96
CA ASN A 67 -57.03 38.44 -33.17
C ASN A 67 -55.85 38.89 -32.29
N LEU A 68 -56.12 39.55 -31.15
CA LEU A 68 -55.09 39.92 -30.20
C LEU A 68 -54.77 38.70 -29.31
N PRO A 69 -53.50 38.26 -29.23
CA PRO A 69 -53.09 37.09 -28.45
C PRO A 69 -53.60 37.13 -27.00
N TYR A 70 -54.25 36.04 -26.58
CA TYR A 70 -54.66 35.80 -25.19
C TYR A 70 -55.53 36.90 -24.54
N THR A 71 -56.31 37.63 -25.34
CA THR A 71 -57.27 38.63 -24.88
C THR A 71 -58.73 38.17 -24.99
N VAL A 72 -59.60 38.85 -24.26
CA VAL A 72 -61.06 38.84 -24.43
C VAL A 72 -61.49 40.29 -24.74
N ALA A 73 -62.10 40.48 -25.90
CA ALA A 73 -62.62 41.78 -26.35
C ALA A 73 -64.04 42.01 -25.82
N SER A 74 -64.37 43.24 -25.45
CA SER A 74 -65.71 43.66 -25.03
C SER A 74 -65.97 45.11 -25.47
N CYS A 75 -67.21 45.45 -25.81
CA CYS A 75 -67.58 46.82 -26.10
C CYS A 75 -68.21 47.46 -24.87
N VAL A 76 -67.63 48.55 -24.37
CA VAL A 76 -68.15 49.29 -23.21
C VAL A 76 -68.19 50.76 -23.57
N GLY A 77 -69.38 51.36 -23.56
CA GLY A 77 -69.56 52.78 -23.89
C GLY A 77 -69.19 53.14 -25.32
N GLY A 78 -69.21 52.17 -26.24
CA GLY A 78 -68.81 52.37 -27.65
C GLY A 78 -67.31 52.32 -27.90
N GLN A 79 -66.51 51.88 -26.92
CA GLN A 79 -65.07 51.67 -27.06
C GLN A 79 -64.70 50.20 -26.88
N CYS A 80 -63.78 49.72 -27.71
CA CYS A 80 -63.23 48.37 -27.61
C CYS A 80 -62.29 48.27 -26.41
N LYS A 81 -62.75 47.55 -25.39
CA LYS A 81 -61.96 47.21 -24.19
C LYS A 81 -61.44 45.78 -24.31
N TYR A 82 -60.20 45.58 -23.88
CA TYR A 82 -59.55 44.28 -23.87
C TYR A 82 -59.19 43.89 -22.45
N THR A 83 -59.37 42.61 -22.13
CA THR A 83 -58.95 42.02 -20.84
C THR A 83 -58.15 40.75 -21.10
N CYS A 84 -57.22 40.42 -20.21
CA CYS A 84 -56.43 39.20 -20.35
C CYS A 84 -57.23 37.97 -19.98
N LYS A 85 -57.01 36.86 -20.72
CA LYS A 85 -57.46 35.54 -20.29
C LYS A 85 -56.80 35.17 -18.96
N ALA A 86 -57.40 34.26 -18.20
CA ALA A 86 -56.85 33.82 -16.91
C ALA A 86 -55.39 33.33 -17.06
N GLY A 87 -54.52 33.69 -16.10
CA GLY A 87 -53.10 33.36 -16.14
C GLY A 87 -52.26 34.16 -17.16
N ARG A 88 -52.84 35.19 -17.78
CA ARG A 88 -52.14 36.06 -18.74
C ARG A 88 -52.10 37.50 -18.25
N CYS A 89 -51.04 38.21 -18.60
CA CYS A 89 -50.85 39.60 -18.22
C CYS A 89 -50.33 40.44 -19.39
N ASN A 90 -50.64 41.74 -19.35
CA ASN A 90 -50.15 42.79 -20.25
C ASN A 90 -49.11 43.62 -19.48
N CYS A 91 -47.84 43.28 -19.63
CA CYS A 91 -46.74 43.79 -18.81
C CYS A 91 -45.96 44.94 -19.46
N ASP A 92 -46.19 45.19 -20.74
CA ASP A 92 -45.69 46.35 -21.47
C ASP A 92 -46.74 47.47 -21.64
N ASN A 93 -47.96 47.25 -21.11
CA ASN A 93 -49.11 48.14 -21.20
C ASN A 93 -49.62 48.39 -22.64
N ASN A 94 -49.31 47.54 -23.61
CA ASN A 94 -49.68 47.70 -25.03
C ASN A 94 -50.77 46.73 -25.52
N ILE A 95 -51.77 46.43 -24.68
CA ILE A 95 -52.83 45.45 -24.98
C ILE A 95 -53.51 45.63 -26.35
N HIS A 96 -53.61 46.86 -26.85
CA HIS A 96 -54.21 47.17 -28.15
C HIS A 96 -53.37 46.76 -29.36
N ARG A 97 -52.06 46.51 -29.18
CA ARG A 97 -51.11 46.15 -30.25
C ARG A 97 -50.77 44.67 -30.24
N ASN A 98 -50.33 44.12 -29.11
CA ASN A 98 -49.78 42.77 -28.96
C ASN A 98 -50.55 41.87 -27.97
N GLY A 99 -51.60 42.37 -27.30
CA GLY A 99 -52.46 41.57 -26.45
C GLY A 99 -51.89 41.32 -25.05
N CYS A 100 -52.06 40.11 -24.51
CA CYS A 100 -51.50 39.71 -23.21
C CYS A 100 -50.36 38.73 -23.44
N GLU A 101 -49.17 39.28 -23.58
CA GLU A 101 -47.94 38.63 -24.04
C GLU A 101 -47.30 37.73 -22.98
N THR A 102 -47.59 37.97 -21.71
CA THR A 102 -46.93 37.30 -20.59
C THR A 102 -47.80 36.20 -19.98
N ASP A 103 -47.25 34.99 -19.83
CA ASP A 103 -47.90 33.86 -19.13
C ASP A 103 -47.51 33.86 -17.66
N SER A 104 -48.32 34.54 -16.85
CA SER A 104 -48.09 34.64 -15.41
C SER A 104 -48.36 33.36 -14.64
N SER A 105 -48.83 32.29 -15.30
CA SER A 105 -49.04 30.99 -14.67
C SER A 105 -47.77 30.11 -14.63
N LYS A 106 -46.81 30.39 -15.52
CA LYS A 106 -45.59 29.58 -15.74
C LYS A 106 -44.30 30.38 -15.83
N ASP A 107 -44.37 31.67 -16.13
CA ASP A 107 -43.19 32.52 -16.24
C ASP A 107 -42.65 32.89 -14.86
N VAL A 108 -41.44 32.42 -14.55
CA VAL A 108 -40.70 32.68 -13.31
C VAL A 108 -40.41 34.17 -13.11
N LYS A 109 -40.34 34.97 -14.18
CA LYS A 109 -40.14 36.44 -14.11
C LYS A 109 -41.44 37.23 -13.90
N ASN A 110 -42.60 36.58 -14.08
CA ASN A 110 -43.92 37.23 -14.03
C ASN A 110 -44.95 36.37 -13.28
N CYS A 111 -44.54 35.65 -12.24
CA CYS A 111 -45.35 34.62 -11.61
C CYS A 111 -46.48 35.24 -10.76
N GLY A 112 -47.73 35.02 -11.18
CA GLY A 112 -48.91 35.61 -10.55
C GLY A 112 -49.10 37.11 -10.84
N GLY A 113 -48.37 37.66 -11.81
CA GLY A 113 -48.51 39.04 -12.27
C GLY A 113 -47.22 39.62 -12.86
N CYS A 114 -47.35 40.75 -13.57
CA CYS A 114 -46.22 41.44 -14.18
C CYS A 114 -45.13 41.78 -13.17
N ARG A 115 -43.88 41.50 -13.53
CA ARG A 115 -42.67 41.78 -12.73
C ARG A 115 -42.65 41.13 -11.34
N LYS A 116 -43.53 40.15 -11.08
CA LYS A 116 -43.45 39.30 -9.89
C LYS A 116 -42.44 38.18 -10.12
N VAL A 117 -41.17 38.53 -10.00
CA VAL A 117 -40.05 37.60 -10.19
C VAL A 117 -39.97 36.66 -9.00
N CYS A 118 -39.94 35.35 -9.23
CA CYS A 118 -39.65 34.38 -8.18
C CYS A 118 -38.20 34.53 -7.72
N LYS A 119 -38.00 34.61 -6.41
CA LYS A 119 -36.67 34.71 -5.79
C LYS A 119 -35.82 33.52 -6.24
N GLN A 120 -34.71 33.82 -6.92
CA GLN A 120 -33.70 32.83 -7.26
C GLN A 120 -32.66 32.81 -6.14
N VAL A 121 -32.24 31.61 -5.73
CA VAL A 121 -31.16 31.42 -4.76
C VAL A 121 -30.06 30.56 -5.38
N PRO A 122 -28.79 30.68 -4.96
CA PRO A 122 -27.68 29.93 -5.53
C PRO A 122 -27.94 28.42 -5.52
N HIS A 123 -27.54 27.75 -6.61
CA HIS A 123 -27.57 26.29 -6.76
C HIS A 123 -28.92 25.59 -6.52
N ALA A 124 -30.02 26.34 -6.57
CA ALA A 124 -31.38 25.82 -6.53
C ALA A 124 -32.16 26.18 -7.79
N GLU A 125 -33.26 25.49 -8.03
CA GLU A 125 -34.26 25.77 -9.05
C GLU A 125 -35.57 26.21 -8.39
N THR A 126 -36.18 27.25 -8.95
CA THR A 126 -37.49 27.75 -8.52
C THR A 126 -38.38 27.89 -9.75
N LYS A 127 -39.53 27.22 -9.74
CA LYS A 127 -40.51 27.21 -10.84
C LYS A 127 -41.74 28.05 -10.50
N CYS A 128 -42.43 28.56 -11.51
CA CYS A 128 -43.77 29.15 -11.36
C CYS A 128 -44.83 28.10 -11.72
N LEU A 129 -45.73 27.80 -10.79
CA LEU A 129 -46.83 26.87 -11.00
C LEU A 129 -48.14 27.55 -10.59
N ASN A 130 -49.08 27.65 -11.53
CA ASN A 130 -50.39 28.26 -11.33
C ASN A 130 -50.31 29.69 -10.74
N GLY A 131 -49.30 30.45 -11.14
CA GLY A 131 -49.10 31.83 -10.68
C GLY A 131 -48.56 31.96 -9.26
N LYS A 132 -48.01 30.88 -8.70
CA LYS A 132 -47.26 30.90 -7.43
C LYS A 132 -45.85 30.37 -7.65
N CYS A 133 -44.89 31.04 -7.02
CA CYS A 133 -43.52 30.54 -6.96
C CYS A 133 -43.49 29.29 -6.08
N THR A 134 -42.86 28.24 -6.58
CA THR A 134 -42.59 27.02 -5.81
C THR A 134 -41.47 27.28 -4.79
N GLU A 135 -41.37 26.43 -3.78
CA GLU A 135 -40.20 26.41 -2.91
C GLU A 135 -38.93 26.08 -3.72
N PRO A 136 -37.79 26.73 -3.47
CA PRO A 136 -36.54 26.38 -4.13
C PRO A 136 -36.17 24.92 -3.86
N VAL A 137 -35.72 24.21 -4.89
CA VAL A 137 -35.24 22.82 -4.79
C VAL A 137 -33.79 22.77 -5.25
N CYS A 138 -32.92 22.11 -4.50
CA CYS A 138 -31.51 22.03 -4.87
C CYS A 138 -31.31 21.34 -6.23
N LYS A 139 -30.37 21.88 -7.01
CA LYS A 139 -29.89 21.22 -8.22
C LYS A 139 -29.21 19.91 -7.85
N ALA A 140 -29.17 18.96 -8.78
CA ALA A 140 -28.44 17.72 -8.57
C ALA A 140 -26.98 18.00 -8.17
N GLY A 141 -26.50 17.27 -7.15
CA GLY A 141 -25.16 17.47 -6.58
C GLY A 141 -25.04 18.63 -5.59
N TRP A 142 -26.12 19.34 -5.27
CA TRP A 142 -26.13 20.39 -4.26
C TRP A 142 -27.10 20.08 -3.13
N ALA A 143 -26.75 20.49 -1.91
CA ALA A 143 -27.60 20.32 -0.74
C ALA A 143 -27.64 21.58 0.12
N ASN A 144 -28.75 21.73 0.85
CA ASN A 144 -28.99 22.75 1.86
C ASN A 144 -28.74 22.13 3.24
N CYS A 145 -27.49 22.17 3.69
CA CYS A 145 -27.03 21.49 4.89
C CYS A 145 -27.26 22.30 6.16
N ASP A 146 -27.23 23.64 6.06
CA ASP A 146 -27.53 24.54 7.17
C ASP A 146 -29.03 24.82 7.35
N LYS A 147 -29.86 24.29 6.45
CA LYS A 147 -31.33 24.43 6.41
C LYS A 147 -31.81 25.87 6.15
N ASN A 148 -30.99 26.75 5.58
CA ASN A 148 -31.32 28.16 5.32
C ASN A 148 -31.50 28.50 3.84
N ILE A 149 -32.27 27.68 3.11
CA ILE A 149 -32.45 27.78 1.65
C ILE A 149 -32.79 29.17 1.11
N HIS A 150 -33.53 29.99 1.87
CA HIS A 150 -33.91 31.33 1.44
C HIS A 150 -32.81 32.38 1.58
N ARG A 151 -31.72 32.09 2.29
CA ARG A 151 -30.62 33.02 2.56
C ARG A 151 -29.41 32.75 1.67
N ASN A 152 -28.96 31.51 1.60
CA ASN A 152 -27.75 31.08 0.88
C ASN A 152 -28.01 29.98 -0.17
N GLY A 153 -29.23 29.47 -0.27
CA GLY A 153 -29.59 28.48 -1.29
C GLY A 153 -29.13 27.08 -0.91
N CYS A 154 -28.56 26.35 -1.87
CA CYS A 154 -27.96 25.04 -1.63
C CYS A 154 -26.44 25.23 -1.64
N GLU A 155 -25.88 25.42 -0.46
CA GLU A 155 -24.54 25.95 -0.23
C GLU A 155 -23.43 24.89 -0.33
N THR A 156 -23.80 23.61 -0.35
CA THR A 156 -22.85 22.50 -0.29
C THR A 156 -22.87 21.69 -1.58
N ASP A 157 -21.72 21.56 -2.24
CA ASP A 157 -21.53 20.69 -3.41
C ASP A 157 -21.25 19.26 -2.93
N THR A 158 -22.31 18.46 -2.82
CA THR A 158 -22.22 17.07 -2.39
C THR A 158 -21.57 16.16 -3.44
N SER A 159 -21.27 16.66 -4.65
CA SER A 159 -20.61 15.87 -5.68
C SER A 159 -19.09 15.84 -5.55
N LYS A 160 -18.50 16.80 -4.83
CA LYS A 160 -17.05 17.03 -4.75
C LYS A 160 -16.52 17.32 -3.34
N ASP A 161 -17.37 17.77 -2.42
CA ASP A 161 -16.95 18.03 -1.05
C ASP A 161 -16.76 16.71 -0.28
N SER A 162 -15.52 16.39 0.08
CA SER A 162 -15.18 15.19 0.85
C SER A 162 -15.74 15.20 2.27
N LYS A 163 -16.24 16.33 2.77
CA LYS A 163 -16.92 16.43 4.07
C LYS A 163 -18.44 16.28 3.98
N ASN A 164 -19.00 16.27 2.76
CA ASN A 164 -20.44 16.22 2.50
C ASN A 164 -20.76 15.35 1.28
N CYS A 165 -20.03 14.25 1.10
CA CYS A 165 -20.04 13.49 -0.14
C CYS A 165 -21.35 12.70 -0.31
N GLY A 166 -22.14 13.02 -1.33
CA GLY A 166 -23.47 12.44 -1.56
C GLY A 166 -24.57 12.97 -0.64
N ALA A 167 -24.24 13.38 0.59
CA ALA A 167 -25.17 13.97 1.55
C ALA A 167 -24.46 14.88 2.57
N CYS A 168 -25.22 15.79 3.18
CA CYS A 168 -24.74 16.66 4.26
C CYS A 168 -24.15 15.84 5.43
N GLY A 169 -22.94 16.19 5.85
CA GLY A 169 -22.23 15.53 6.94
C GLY A 169 -21.69 14.13 6.62
N ASN A 170 -21.85 13.63 5.39
CA ASN A 170 -21.23 12.38 4.97
C ASN A 170 -19.74 12.60 4.65
N VAL A 171 -18.91 12.52 5.68
CA VAL A 171 -17.46 12.72 5.58
C VAL A 171 -16.78 11.46 5.05
N CYS A 172 -15.99 11.59 3.99
CA CYS A 172 -15.14 10.51 3.52
C CYS A 172 -14.06 10.20 4.56
N LYS A 173 -14.15 8.98 5.13
CA LYS A 173 -13.29 8.54 6.23
C LYS A 173 -11.84 8.42 5.77
N GLN A 174 -10.93 9.11 6.45
CA GLN A 174 -9.50 8.88 6.33
C GLN A 174 -9.14 7.58 7.04
N LEU A 175 -8.48 6.67 6.32
CA LEU A 175 -7.93 5.45 6.88
C LEU A 175 -6.42 5.60 7.16
N ALA A 176 -5.87 4.69 7.97
CA ALA A 176 -4.45 4.72 8.31
C ALA A 176 -3.61 4.47 7.06
N ASN A 177 -2.56 5.27 6.88
CA ASN A 177 -1.59 5.16 5.78
C ASN A 177 -2.17 5.16 4.35
N THR A 178 -3.40 5.67 4.16
CA THR A 178 -3.97 5.94 2.84
C THR A 178 -3.73 7.38 2.41
N VAL A 179 -3.81 7.64 1.11
CA VAL A 179 -3.96 9.01 0.59
C VAL A 179 -5.28 9.61 1.07
N ALA A 180 -5.40 10.95 1.01
CA ALA A 180 -6.63 11.63 1.40
C ALA A 180 -7.79 11.22 0.48
N PRO A 181 -8.95 10.80 1.02
CA PRO A 181 -10.08 10.42 0.20
C PRO A 181 -10.68 11.65 -0.47
N SER A 182 -11.15 11.45 -1.70
CA SER A 182 -11.83 12.46 -2.50
C SER A 182 -13.30 12.12 -2.65
N CYS A 183 -14.14 13.11 -2.98
CA CYS A 183 -15.51 12.86 -3.36
C CYS A 183 -15.63 12.96 -4.88
N VAL A 184 -16.12 11.90 -5.52
CA VAL A 184 -16.30 11.83 -6.97
C VAL A 184 -17.75 11.46 -7.25
N ASN A 185 -18.49 12.40 -7.84
CA ASN A 185 -19.91 12.23 -8.17
C ASN A 185 -20.78 11.83 -6.96
N GLY A 186 -20.44 12.32 -5.77
CA GLY A 186 -21.19 12.04 -4.54
C GLY A 186 -20.89 10.69 -3.90
N VAL A 187 -19.82 10.02 -4.34
CA VAL A 187 -19.30 8.80 -3.71
C VAL A 187 -17.87 9.05 -3.25
N CYS A 188 -17.55 8.62 -2.04
CA CYS A 188 -16.18 8.67 -1.54
C CYS A 188 -15.30 7.75 -2.36
N SER A 189 -14.14 8.23 -2.79
CA SER A 189 -13.18 7.42 -3.55
C SER A 189 -12.75 6.21 -2.76
N GLU A 190 -12.50 5.11 -3.48
CA GLU A 190 -11.87 3.93 -2.90
C GLU A 190 -10.56 4.29 -2.19
N PRO A 191 -10.23 3.63 -1.07
CA PRO A 191 -8.97 3.86 -0.40
C PRO A 191 -7.78 3.51 -1.30
N VAL A 192 -6.73 4.32 -1.23
CA VAL A 192 -5.47 4.06 -1.94
C VAL A 192 -4.33 4.21 -0.94
N CYS A 193 -3.44 3.22 -0.86
CA CYS A 193 -2.31 3.27 0.04
C CYS A 193 -1.31 4.37 -0.35
N LYS A 194 -0.66 4.96 0.66
CA LYS A 194 0.51 5.81 0.43
C LYS A 194 1.65 4.96 -0.18
N PRO A 195 2.58 5.56 -0.93
CA PRO A 195 3.74 4.84 -1.45
C PRO A 195 4.47 4.05 -0.36
N GLY A 196 4.77 2.78 -0.63
CA GLY A 196 5.45 1.87 0.31
C GLY A 196 4.56 1.26 1.40
N TRP A 197 3.26 1.55 1.40
CA TRP A 197 2.27 0.92 2.27
C TRP A 197 1.33 0.04 1.46
N TYR A 198 0.92 -1.08 2.03
CA TYR A 198 0.02 -2.04 1.41
C TYR A 198 -1.04 -2.51 2.42
N ASN A 199 -2.18 -2.90 1.88
CA ASN A 199 -3.24 -3.61 2.60
C ASN A 199 -3.06 -5.11 2.33
N CYS A 200 -2.33 -5.80 3.19
CA CYS A 200 -1.94 -7.19 3.04
C CYS A 200 -2.96 -8.18 3.62
N ASP A 201 -3.80 -7.75 4.56
CA ASP A 201 -4.92 -8.57 5.06
C ASP A 201 -6.20 -8.42 4.21
N ASN A 202 -6.21 -7.49 3.25
CA ASN A 202 -7.34 -7.10 2.41
C ASN A 202 -8.53 -6.51 3.19
N ASP A 203 -8.30 -5.96 4.39
CA ASP A 203 -9.31 -5.32 5.22
C ASP A 203 -9.11 -3.80 5.27
N TRP A 204 -9.93 -3.06 4.52
CA TRP A 204 -9.90 -1.59 4.56
C TRP A 204 -10.31 -0.98 5.91
N SER A 205 -10.84 -1.76 6.86
CA SER A 205 -11.25 -1.24 8.16
C SER A 205 -10.08 -0.66 8.98
N ASN A 206 -8.87 -1.22 8.79
CA ASN A 206 -7.64 -0.83 9.47
C ASN A 206 -6.65 -0.05 8.59
N GLY A 207 -6.89 0.02 7.27
CA GLY A 207 -6.16 0.89 6.34
C GLY A 207 -5.09 0.15 5.53
N CYS A 208 -3.91 0.74 5.41
CA CYS A 208 -2.73 0.08 4.84
C CYS A 208 -1.74 -0.15 5.98
N GLU A 209 -1.81 -1.33 6.56
CA GLU A 209 -1.19 -1.73 7.81
C GLU A 209 0.26 -2.18 7.65
N THR A 210 0.68 -2.53 6.43
CA THR A 210 1.99 -3.11 6.17
C THR A 210 2.92 -2.16 5.42
N GLN A 211 4.10 -1.91 5.97
CA GLN A 211 5.15 -1.11 5.33
C GLN A 211 6.15 -2.00 4.59
N THR A 212 5.98 -2.16 3.27
CA THR A 212 6.76 -3.12 2.47
C THR A 212 8.18 -2.67 2.15
N GLY A 213 8.54 -1.42 2.47
CA GLY A 213 9.87 -0.88 2.20
C GLY A 213 10.98 -1.43 3.11
N PHE A 214 10.61 -1.91 4.30
CA PHE A 214 11.55 -2.30 5.37
C PHE A 214 11.12 -3.56 6.13
N ASP A 215 9.93 -4.09 5.86
CA ASP A 215 9.46 -5.33 6.46
C ASP A 215 10.04 -6.53 5.72
N ALA A 216 10.89 -7.30 6.40
CA ALA A 216 11.50 -8.51 5.86
C ALA A 216 10.49 -9.63 5.57
N ALA A 217 9.27 -9.61 6.14
CA ALA A 217 8.22 -10.57 5.83
C ALA A 217 7.35 -10.14 4.63
N ASN A 218 7.42 -8.88 4.21
CA ASN A 218 6.57 -8.27 3.19
C ASN A 218 7.36 -7.36 2.23
N CYS A 219 8.55 -7.78 1.83
CA CYS A 219 9.50 -6.88 1.19
C CYS A 219 9.11 -6.51 -0.25
N GLY A 220 8.82 -5.25 -0.51
CA GLY A 220 8.34 -4.75 -1.80
C GLY A 220 6.85 -5.01 -2.04
N PHE A 221 6.34 -6.19 -1.68
CA PHE A 221 4.92 -6.55 -1.74
C PHE A 221 4.54 -7.55 -0.64
N CYS A 222 3.24 -7.66 -0.37
CA CYS A 222 2.69 -8.53 0.67
C CYS A 222 3.12 -9.99 0.51
N GLY A 223 3.56 -10.60 1.60
CA GLY A 223 4.01 -12.00 1.65
C GLY A 223 5.37 -12.27 1.01
N ASN A 224 6.08 -11.25 0.51
CA ASN A 224 7.43 -11.43 -0.01
C ASN A 224 8.44 -11.52 1.14
N VAL A 225 8.57 -12.70 1.72
CA VAL A 225 9.53 -12.95 2.80
C VAL A 225 10.95 -12.99 2.24
N CYS A 226 11.84 -12.19 2.81
CA CYS A 226 13.25 -12.21 2.41
C CYS A 226 13.89 -13.54 2.77
N PRO A 227 14.58 -14.18 1.81
CA PRO A 227 15.23 -15.46 2.04
C PRO A 227 16.24 -15.34 3.17
N GLN A 228 16.26 -16.36 4.03
CA GLN A 228 17.23 -16.50 5.09
C GLN A 228 18.30 -17.50 4.65
N TYR A 229 19.56 -17.11 4.75
CA TYR A 229 20.69 -17.97 4.41
C TYR A 229 21.47 -18.33 5.67
N PRO A 230 21.93 -19.58 5.82
CA PRO A 230 22.64 -20.04 7.02
C PRO A 230 23.85 -19.17 7.35
N ASN A 231 23.96 -18.70 8.59
CA ASN A 231 25.08 -17.94 9.15
C ASN A 231 25.49 -16.66 8.37
N ALA A 232 24.72 -16.24 7.37
CA ALA A 232 24.89 -14.97 6.70
C ALA A 232 24.21 -13.88 7.51
N LYS A 233 24.85 -12.72 7.63
CA LYS A 233 24.20 -11.54 8.20
C LYS A 233 23.30 -10.94 7.11
N ILE A 234 22.01 -10.83 7.39
CA ILE A 234 21.03 -10.36 6.41
C ILE A 234 20.74 -8.89 6.68
N PHE A 235 20.77 -8.05 5.62
CA PHE A 235 20.41 -6.63 5.73
C PHE A 235 18.88 -6.41 5.68
N GLY A 236 18.11 -7.48 5.49
CA GLY A 236 16.66 -7.49 5.55
C GLY A 236 16.04 -6.90 4.28
N CYS A 237 14.90 -6.23 4.44
CA CYS A 237 14.27 -5.49 3.36
C CYS A 237 14.79 -4.04 3.35
N LEU A 238 15.30 -3.59 2.20
CA LEU A 238 15.68 -2.20 2.02
C LEU A 238 15.09 -1.67 0.71
N PHE A 239 14.33 -0.57 0.80
CA PHE A 239 13.63 0.05 -0.32
C PHE A 239 12.75 -0.93 -1.11
N GLY A 240 12.17 -1.93 -0.43
CA GLY A 240 11.32 -2.95 -1.06
C GLY A 240 12.09 -4.04 -1.82
N THR A 241 13.39 -4.15 -1.59
CA THR A 241 14.24 -5.21 -2.14
C THR A 241 14.94 -5.96 -1.02
N CYS A 242 14.95 -7.29 -1.08
CA CYS A 242 15.70 -8.09 -0.13
C CYS A 242 17.19 -7.90 -0.37
N GLN A 243 17.89 -7.40 0.63
CA GLN A 243 19.33 -7.18 0.56
C GLN A 243 20.07 -8.16 1.47
N LEU A 244 21.06 -8.81 0.88
CA LEU A 244 22.01 -9.64 1.59
C LEU A 244 23.22 -8.79 1.95
N SER A 245 23.70 -8.89 3.18
CA SER A 245 24.99 -8.30 3.51
C SER A 245 26.10 -9.26 3.07
N ASN A 246 27.24 -8.73 2.65
CA ASN A 246 28.42 -9.55 2.34
C ASN A 246 29.21 -9.90 3.62
N GLU A 247 28.54 -10.01 4.77
CA GLU A 247 29.14 -10.29 6.07
C GLU A 247 28.58 -11.59 6.63
N CYS A 248 29.46 -12.44 7.16
CA CYS A 248 29.06 -13.62 7.91
C CYS A 248 28.79 -13.26 9.38
N GLN A 249 27.97 -14.08 10.04
CA GLN A 249 27.90 -14.07 11.50
C GLN A 249 29.27 -14.44 12.09
N PRO A 250 29.63 -13.90 13.27
CA PRO A 250 30.89 -14.25 13.93
C PRO A 250 31.05 -15.76 14.07
N GLY A 251 32.23 -16.27 13.72
CA GLY A 251 32.53 -17.70 13.78
C GLY A 251 32.30 -18.46 12.46
N PHE A 252 31.81 -17.80 11.41
CA PHE A 252 31.60 -18.40 10.10
C PHE A 252 32.28 -17.60 9.01
N ASN A 253 32.73 -18.30 7.97
CA ASN A 253 33.27 -17.71 6.75
C ASN A 253 32.54 -18.30 5.53
N ASN A 254 32.52 -17.54 4.44
CA ASN A 254 32.20 -18.04 3.10
C ASN A 254 33.53 -18.33 2.39
N CYS A 255 33.84 -19.60 2.21
CA CYS A 255 35.13 -20.07 1.69
C CYS A 255 35.02 -20.56 0.24
N ASN A 256 33.83 -20.97 -0.21
CA ASN A 256 33.56 -21.24 -1.63
C ASN A 256 33.57 -19.96 -2.50
N ALA A 257 33.57 -18.77 -1.87
CA ALA A 257 33.57 -17.43 -2.48
C ALA A 257 32.40 -17.21 -3.47
N ASP A 258 31.30 -17.93 -3.26
CA ASP A 258 30.09 -17.73 -4.02
C ASP A 258 29.34 -16.48 -3.53
N ARG A 259 28.19 -16.22 -4.16
CA ARG A 259 27.22 -15.33 -3.53
C ARG A 259 26.55 -16.15 -2.43
N MET A 260 26.52 -15.61 -1.22
CA MET A 260 25.85 -16.19 -0.03
C MET A 260 24.33 -16.45 -0.24
N ASP A 261 23.80 -16.28 -1.45
CA ASP A 261 22.43 -16.57 -1.86
C ASP A 261 22.20 -18.05 -2.24
N ALA A 262 23.23 -18.90 -2.21
CA ALA A 262 23.12 -20.35 -2.40
C ALA A 262 23.15 -21.14 -1.08
N ASP A 263 24.28 -21.10 -0.35
CA ASP A 263 24.49 -21.88 0.88
C ASP A 263 24.91 -21.04 2.11
N GLY A 264 25.14 -19.74 1.93
CA GLY A 264 25.35 -18.79 3.03
C GLY A 264 26.82 -18.70 3.46
N CYS A 265 27.06 -18.72 4.78
CA CYS A 265 28.39 -18.83 5.36
C CYS A 265 28.56 -20.23 5.96
N GLU A 266 29.02 -21.12 5.10
CA GLU A 266 29.01 -22.56 5.23
C GLU A 266 30.13 -23.10 6.12
N THR A 267 31.20 -22.31 6.33
CA THR A 267 32.42 -22.80 6.95
C THR A 267 32.58 -22.29 8.40
N PRO A 268 32.48 -23.15 9.43
CA PRO A 268 32.69 -22.76 10.82
C PRO A 268 34.18 -22.57 11.12
N ASN A 269 34.62 -21.36 11.49
CA ASN A 269 36.03 -21.05 11.66
C ASN A 269 36.55 -21.20 13.10
N GLN A 270 35.69 -21.57 14.05
CA GLN A 270 36.07 -21.70 15.47
C GLN A 270 36.49 -23.11 15.87
N SER A 271 36.11 -24.11 15.08
CA SER A 271 36.28 -25.54 15.40
C SER A 271 36.70 -26.38 14.21
N ASP A 272 36.56 -25.87 12.97
CA ASP A 272 37.02 -26.60 11.79
C ASP A 272 38.55 -26.52 11.71
N VAL A 273 39.18 -27.68 11.83
CA VAL A 273 40.62 -27.86 11.72
C VAL A 273 41.14 -27.45 10.34
N ASN A 274 40.33 -27.51 9.28
CA ASN A 274 40.73 -27.12 7.93
C ASN A 274 40.55 -25.62 7.65
N ASN A 275 39.82 -24.90 8.50
CA ASN A 275 39.44 -23.51 8.31
C ASN A 275 39.55 -22.69 9.62
N CYS A 276 40.59 -22.97 10.40
CA CYS A 276 40.72 -22.45 11.76
C CYS A 276 41.08 -20.96 11.75
N GLY A 277 40.16 -20.10 12.19
CA GLY A 277 40.30 -18.65 12.18
C GLY A 277 40.12 -18.00 10.80
N GLY A 278 40.01 -18.78 9.73
CA GLY A 278 39.98 -18.27 8.35
C GLY A 278 39.76 -19.35 7.31
N CYS A 279 39.36 -18.96 6.11
CA CYS A 279 39.25 -19.90 4.99
C CYS A 279 40.60 -20.50 4.64
N TYR A 280 40.62 -21.82 4.46
CA TYR A 280 41.80 -22.59 4.06
C TYR A 280 42.97 -22.46 5.05
N GLN A 281 42.69 -22.08 6.30
CA GLN A 281 43.66 -22.04 7.40
C GLN A 281 43.68 -23.39 8.11
N GLN A 282 44.25 -24.40 7.44
CA GLN A 282 44.35 -25.73 8.01
C GLN A 282 45.38 -25.77 9.14
N CYS A 283 45.01 -26.35 10.28
CA CYS A 283 45.94 -26.52 11.40
C CYS A 283 47.07 -27.49 11.02
N PRO A 284 48.32 -27.18 11.40
CA PRO A 284 49.45 -28.05 11.16
C PRO A 284 49.21 -29.45 11.74
N SER A 285 49.61 -30.48 11.01
CA SER A 285 49.64 -31.87 11.48
C SER A 285 51.04 -32.45 11.29
N PRO A 286 52.05 -32.00 12.06
CA PRO A 286 53.42 -32.52 11.95
C PRO A 286 53.52 -34.01 12.30
N ALA A 287 54.60 -34.66 11.90
CA ALA A 287 54.78 -36.09 12.12
C ALA A 287 54.76 -36.46 13.61
N ASN A 288 54.21 -37.64 13.93
CA ASN A 288 54.14 -38.20 15.30
C ASN A 288 53.47 -37.32 16.37
N THR A 289 52.61 -36.39 15.95
CA THR A 289 51.78 -35.58 16.83
C THR A 289 50.36 -36.16 16.93
N VAL A 290 49.64 -35.83 18.01
CA VAL A 290 48.21 -36.13 18.12
C VAL A 290 47.41 -35.37 17.06
N ALA A 291 46.15 -35.76 16.84
CA ALA A 291 45.29 -35.06 15.88
C ALA A 291 45.18 -33.56 16.23
N PRO A 292 45.35 -32.66 15.26
CA PRO A 292 45.25 -31.22 15.50
C PRO A 292 43.83 -30.82 15.92
N SER A 293 43.74 -29.75 16.71
CA SER A 293 42.45 -29.19 17.14
C SER A 293 42.39 -27.68 16.91
N CYS A 294 41.22 -27.18 16.53
CA CYS A 294 40.93 -25.76 16.43
C CYS A 294 40.05 -25.34 17.61
N VAL A 295 40.47 -24.31 18.35
CA VAL A 295 39.74 -23.78 19.50
C VAL A 295 39.67 -22.27 19.40
N ASN A 296 38.45 -21.72 19.35
CA ASN A 296 38.19 -20.29 19.20
C ASN A 296 38.90 -19.64 17.99
N GLY A 297 39.06 -20.41 16.90
CA GLY A 297 39.72 -19.95 15.68
C GLY A 297 41.24 -19.87 15.77
N VAL A 298 41.83 -20.54 16.75
CA VAL A 298 43.28 -20.69 16.88
C VAL A 298 43.61 -22.18 16.91
N CYS A 299 44.61 -22.57 16.13
CA CYS A 299 45.13 -23.93 16.16
C CYS A 299 45.83 -24.18 17.50
N ALA A 300 45.49 -25.27 18.17
CA ALA A 300 46.21 -25.68 19.36
C ALA A 300 47.67 -26.01 19.01
N GLU A 301 48.56 -25.76 19.96
CA GLU A 301 49.96 -26.18 19.87
C GLU A 301 50.04 -27.70 19.66
N PRO A 302 50.94 -28.19 18.79
CA PRO A 302 51.08 -29.63 18.57
C PRO A 302 51.49 -30.35 19.86
N VAL A 303 50.99 -31.57 20.04
CA VAL A 303 51.35 -32.42 21.18
C VAL A 303 51.89 -33.74 20.64
N CYS A 304 53.02 -34.20 21.15
CA CYS A 304 53.59 -35.49 20.75
C CYS A 304 52.68 -36.65 21.15
N LYS A 305 52.62 -37.67 20.30
CA LYS A 305 52.06 -38.97 20.69
C LYS A 305 52.89 -39.54 21.83
N ALA A 306 52.29 -40.39 22.66
CA ALA A 306 53.02 -41.11 23.69
C ALA A 306 54.22 -41.88 23.10
N GLY A 307 55.38 -41.78 23.74
CA GLY A 307 56.63 -42.38 23.24
C GLY A 307 57.37 -41.57 22.18
N TRP A 308 56.96 -40.34 21.91
CA TRP A 308 57.65 -39.42 21.00
C TRP A 308 57.92 -38.09 21.67
N ALA A 309 59.00 -37.43 21.29
CA ALA A 309 59.39 -36.11 21.77
C ALA A 309 59.90 -35.22 20.62
N ASN A 310 59.70 -33.92 20.78
CA ASN A 310 60.30 -32.88 19.95
C ASN A 310 61.55 -32.39 20.68
N CYS A 311 62.71 -32.91 20.32
CA CYS A 311 63.97 -32.68 21.02
C CYS A 311 64.79 -31.54 20.42
N ASP A 312 64.52 -31.15 19.17
CA ASP A 312 65.12 -29.97 18.53
C ASP A 312 64.30 -28.67 18.75
N ASN A 313 63.10 -28.78 19.33
CA ASN A 313 62.10 -27.72 19.51
C ASN A 313 61.61 -27.11 18.19
N ASP A 314 61.64 -27.86 17.09
CA ASP A 314 61.16 -27.44 15.78
C ASP A 314 59.87 -28.17 15.40
N TRP A 315 58.73 -27.49 15.53
CA TRP A 315 57.44 -28.08 15.16
C TRP A 315 57.26 -28.35 13.67
N THR A 316 58.15 -27.87 12.79
CA THR A 316 58.03 -28.08 11.34
C THR A 316 58.31 -29.52 10.92
N ASN A 317 59.11 -30.27 11.69
CA ASN A 317 59.41 -31.68 11.44
C ASN A 317 58.66 -32.63 12.41
N GLY A 318 58.10 -32.12 13.50
CA GLY A 318 57.14 -32.80 14.37
C GLY A 318 57.76 -33.31 15.66
N CYS A 319 57.40 -34.53 16.07
CA CYS A 319 58.05 -35.22 17.18
C CYS A 319 58.93 -36.32 16.59
N GLU A 320 60.15 -35.94 16.29
CA GLU A 320 61.13 -36.68 15.51
C GLU A 320 61.88 -37.74 16.32
N THR A 321 61.87 -37.63 17.64
CA THR A 321 62.61 -38.53 18.53
C THR A 321 61.67 -39.54 19.20
N GLU A 322 61.94 -40.84 18.99
CA GLU A 322 61.25 -41.92 19.68
C GLU A 322 61.87 -42.11 21.08
N THR A 323 61.05 -42.13 22.13
CA THR A 323 61.52 -42.20 23.52
C THR A 323 61.21 -43.53 24.21
N ASN A 324 60.50 -44.44 23.54
CA ASN A 324 60.16 -45.74 24.13
C ASN A 324 61.22 -46.82 23.90
N GLU A 325 61.95 -46.76 22.78
CA GLU A 325 62.88 -47.79 22.33
C GLU A 325 64.28 -47.25 22.02
N ASP A 326 64.43 -45.94 21.82
CA ASP A 326 65.73 -45.33 21.57
C ASP A 326 66.57 -45.26 22.86
N ALA A 327 67.64 -46.05 22.91
CA ALA A 327 68.58 -46.04 24.02
C ALA A 327 69.32 -44.68 24.17
N GLY A 328 69.33 -43.81 23.16
CA GLY A 328 69.89 -42.46 23.24
C GLY A 328 68.94 -41.41 23.82
N ASN A 329 67.63 -41.70 23.89
CA ASN A 329 66.58 -40.76 24.25
C ASN A 329 65.50 -41.43 25.13
N CYS A 330 65.91 -42.37 25.98
CA CYS A 330 65.00 -43.27 26.67
C CYS A 330 64.16 -42.55 27.73
N GLY A 331 62.84 -42.49 27.54
CA GLY A 331 61.93 -41.75 28.42
C GLY A 331 62.03 -40.23 28.29
N GLY A 332 62.90 -39.69 27.43
CA GLY A 332 63.04 -38.25 27.21
C GLY A 332 64.29 -37.88 26.40
N CYS A 333 64.28 -36.67 25.85
CA CYS A 333 65.36 -36.13 25.02
C CYS A 333 66.72 -36.19 25.73
N GLY A 334 67.70 -36.79 25.06
CA GLY A 334 69.09 -36.90 25.55
C GLY A 334 69.28 -37.83 26.74
N ASN A 335 68.25 -38.58 27.16
CA ASN A 335 68.38 -39.55 28.23
C ASN A 335 69.01 -40.86 27.71
N VAL A 336 70.34 -40.86 27.62
CA VAL A 336 71.11 -42.01 27.15
C VAL A 336 71.15 -43.09 28.23
N CYS A 337 70.76 -44.32 27.89
CA CYS A 337 70.83 -45.43 28.82
C CYS A 337 72.28 -45.73 29.22
N PRO A 338 72.54 -45.86 30.53
CA PRO A 338 73.89 -46.09 31.03
C PRO A 338 74.46 -47.37 30.44
N GLN A 339 75.71 -47.29 30.01
CA GLN A 339 76.46 -48.43 29.48
C GLN A 339 77.39 -48.93 30.58
N TYR A 340 77.28 -50.23 30.92
CA TYR A 340 78.13 -50.87 31.92
C TYR A 340 79.07 -51.88 31.24
N PRO A 341 80.35 -51.95 31.65
CA PRO A 341 81.32 -52.85 31.04
C PRO A 341 80.88 -54.32 31.06
N ASN A 342 80.89 -54.96 29.89
CA ASN A 342 80.59 -56.38 29.66
C ASN A 342 79.23 -56.90 30.19
N ALA A 343 78.35 -56.01 30.64
CA ALA A 343 76.95 -56.32 30.95
C ALA A 343 76.15 -56.37 29.65
N LYS A 344 75.20 -57.31 29.54
CA LYS A 344 74.23 -57.33 28.45
C LYS A 344 73.12 -56.34 28.82
N ILE A 345 72.87 -55.34 27.97
CA ILE A 345 71.88 -54.28 28.24
C ILE A 345 70.61 -54.56 27.45
N PHE A 346 69.45 -54.38 28.08
CA PHE A 346 68.12 -54.51 27.46
C PHE A 346 67.60 -53.12 27.04
N GLY A 347 68.45 -52.35 26.35
CA GLY A 347 68.14 -51.05 25.74
C GLY A 347 67.20 -50.13 26.53
N CYS A 348 66.40 -49.36 25.78
CA CYS A 348 65.25 -48.67 26.31
C CYS A 348 64.00 -49.54 26.09
N ASN A 349 63.17 -49.69 27.12
CA ASN A 349 61.90 -50.39 27.03
C ASN A 349 60.80 -49.56 27.71
N ALA A 350 59.77 -49.21 26.96
CA ALA A 350 58.64 -48.39 27.40
C ALA A 350 59.08 -47.07 28.10
N GLY A 351 60.20 -46.49 27.65
CA GLY A 351 60.75 -45.24 28.19
C GLY A 351 61.55 -45.40 29.48
N VAL A 352 61.92 -46.63 29.84
CA VAL A 352 62.77 -46.93 31.00
C VAL A 352 64.00 -47.70 30.52
N CYS A 353 65.17 -47.28 30.98
CA CYS A 353 66.40 -48.03 30.72
C CYS A 353 66.38 -49.32 31.53
N GLU A 354 66.35 -50.46 30.83
CA GLU A 354 66.35 -51.78 31.46
C GLU A 354 67.72 -52.42 31.33
N LEU A 355 68.31 -52.76 32.48
CA LEU A 355 69.52 -53.56 32.53
C LEU A 355 69.13 -55.03 32.55
N SER A 356 69.74 -55.85 31.69
CA SER A 356 69.58 -57.30 31.83
C SER A 356 70.53 -57.79 32.92
N ASN A 357 70.08 -58.74 33.73
CA ASN A 357 70.92 -59.37 34.76
C ASN A 357 71.84 -60.46 34.17
N GLU A 358 72.24 -60.31 32.90
CA GLU A 358 73.08 -61.24 32.17
C GLU A 358 74.39 -60.55 31.76
N CYS A 359 75.50 -61.26 31.93
CA CYS A 359 76.79 -60.83 31.40
C CYS A 359 76.94 -61.23 29.93
N GLN A 360 77.78 -60.52 29.18
CA GLN A 360 78.24 -60.99 27.88
C GLN A 360 78.95 -62.36 28.03
N PRO A 361 78.90 -63.25 27.02
CA PRO A 361 79.51 -64.57 27.11
C PRO A 361 80.99 -64.53 27.53
N GLY A 362 81.34 -65.31 28.55
CA GLY A 362 82.70 -65.34 29.10
C GLY A 362 82.97 -64.32 30.21
N PHE A 363 82.01 -63.44 30.52
CA PHE A 363 82.08 -62.54 31.66
C PHE A 363 81.15 -62.97 32.79
N ASN A 364 81.55 -62.68 34.02
CA ASN A 364 80.79 -62.95 35.23
C ASN A 364 80.84 -61.74 36.17
N ASN A 365 79.75 -61.50 36.90
CA ASN A 365 79.75 -60.65 38.10
C ASN A 365 79.98 -61.54 39.31
N CYS A 366 81.17 -61.41 39.90
CA CYS A 366 81.64 -62.25 40.99
C CYS A 366 81.73 -61.51 42.33
N ASN A 367 81.74 -60.17 42.34
CA ASN A 367 81.64 -59.40 43.58
C ASN A 367 80.20 -59.39 44.17
N THR A 368 79.20 -59.92 43.43
CA THR A 368 77.77 -60.00 43.79
C THR A 368 77.12 -58.66 44.08
N ASP A 369 77.72 -57.58 43.60
CA ASP A 369 77.08 -56.28 43.63
C ASP A 369 75.96 -56.22 42.58
N ARG A 370 75.29 -55.06 42.52
CA ARG A 370 74.37 -54.83 41.42
C ARG A 370 75.21 -54.48 40.18
N MET A 371 74.87 -55.07 39.04
CA MET A 371 75.52 -54.79 37.74
C MET A 371 75.45 -53.31 37.31
N ASP A 372 74.65 -52.47 37.99
CA ASP A 372 74.60 -51.01 37.81
C ASP A 372 75.70 -50.25 38.57
N ALA A 373 76.56 -50.96 39.33
CA ALA A 373 77.70 -50.41 40.06
C ALA A 373 78.99 -50.47 39.21
N ASP A 374 79.45 -51.66 38.80
CA ASP A 374 80.67 -51.80 37.98
C ASP A 374 80.58 -52.83 36.81
N GLY A 375 79.45 -53.53 36.64
CA GLY A 375 79.15 -54.35 35.47
C GLY A 375 79.48 -55.84 35.64
N CYS A 376 80.10 -56.45 34.62
CA CYS A 376 80.62 -57.81 34.64
C CYS A 376 82.14 -57.78 34.47
N GLU A 377 82.81 -57.83 35.60
CA GLU A 377 84.18 -57.43 35.85
C GLU A 377 85.19 -58.58 35.69
N VAL A 378 84.71 -59.81 35.74
CA VAL A 378 85.56 -61.01 35.66
C VAL A 378 85.44 -61.66 34.29
N TYR A 379 86.57 -61.91 33.62
CA TYR A 379 86.64 -62.71 32.40
C TYR A 379 87.02 -64.16 32.73
N ASN A 380 86.03 -65.05 32.72
CA ASN A 380 86.13 -66.41 33.26
C ASN A 380 86.92 -67.40 32.38
N GLN A 381 87.41 -66.97 31.21
CA GLN A 381 88.14 -67.86 30.30
C GLN A 381 89.62 -67.96 30.62
N THR A 382 90.16 -66.98 31.36
CA THR A 382 91.59 -66.87 31.68
C THR A 382 91.87 -66.45 33.13
N ASP A 383 90.84 -66.18 33.94
CA ASP A 383 91.01 -65.82 35.34
C ASP A 383 91.16 -67.09 36.20
N ASP A 384 92.36 -67.29 36.77
CA ASP A 384 92.70 -68.43 37.64
C ASP A 384 91.87 -68.46 38.95
N GLN A 385 91.27 -67.35 39.36
CA GLN A 385 90.42 -67.27 40.56
C GLN A 385 88.93 -67.47 40.26
N ASN A 386 88.55 -67.45 38.97
CA ASN A 386 87.16 -67.49 38.52
C ASN A 386 86.99 -68.30 37.23
N CYS A 387 87.64 -69.46 37.16
CA CYS A 387 87.77 -70.23 35.93
C CYS A 387 86.48 -70.97 35.56
N GLY A 388 85.83 -70.58 34.46
CA GLY A 388 84.54 -71.13 34.03
C GLY A 388 83.34 -70.67 34.86
N GLY A 389 83.56 -69.85 35.89
CA GLY A 389 82.53 -69.31 36.77
C GLY A 389 83.13 -68.65 38.01
N CYS A 390 82.31 -67.89 38.74
CA CYS A 390 82.77 -67.18 39.94
C CYS A 390 83.30 -68.11 41.01
N TYR A 391 84.44 -67.74 41.61
CA TYR A 391 85.09 -68.47 42.70
C TYR A 391 85.53 -69.90 42.35
N ALA A 392 85.58 -70.24 41.07
CA ALA A 392 86.16 -71.49 40.58
C ALA A 392 87.69 -71.34 40.47
N ILE A 393 88.35 -71.46 41.63
CA ILE A 393 89.79 -71.24 41.75
C ILE A 393 90.54 -72.49 41.25
N CYS A 394 91.51 -72.30 40.36
CA CYS A 394 92.41 -73.35 39.93
C CYS A 394 93.42 -73.70 41.05
N GLU A 395 93.71 -74.99 41.23
CA GLU A 395 94.74 -75.47 42.17
C GLU A 395 96.13 -74.95 41.76
N SER A 396 97.09 -74.94 42.68
CA SER A 396 98.40 -74.27 42.51
C SER A 396 99.25 -74.72 41.33
N ASP A 397 98.93 -75.85 40.69
CA ASP A 397 99.60 -76.42 39.51
C ASP A 397 98.77 -76.30 38.22
N LYS A 398 97.68 -75.51 38.22
CA LYS A 398 96.74 -75.36 37.10
C LYS A 398 96.49 -73.88 36.79
N SER A 399 96.30 -73.57 35.51
CA SER A 399 95.78 -72.26 35.07
C SER A 399 94.49 -72.41 34.29
N CYS A 400 93.72 -71.34 34.26
CA CYS A 400 92.49 -71.26 33.53
C CYS A 400 92.73 -71.08 32.03
N VAL A 401 92.24 -72.03 31.23
CA VAL A 401 92.26 -71.95 29.77
C VAL A 401 90.89 -72.31 29.23
N ASN A 402 90.27 -71.39 28.49
CA ASN A 402 88.92 -71.53 27.93
C ASN A 402 87.87 -71.93 28.98
N GLY A 403 87.99 -71.40 30.21
CA GLY A 403 87.03 -71.66 31.29
C GLY A 403 87.18 -73.03 31.94
N THR A 404 88.32 -73.71 31.75
CA THR A 404 88.64 -74.98 32.44
C THR A 404 90.04 -74.90 33.06
N CYS A 405 90.17 -75.33 34.31
CA CYS A 405 91.48 -75.46 34.96
C CYS A 405 92.25 -76.64 34.36
N ILE A 406 93.37 -76.37 33.71
CA ILE A 406 94.26 -77.38 33.13
C ILE A 406 95.64 -77.30 33.77
N ILE A 407 96.34 -78.43 33.84
CA ILE A 407 97.74 -78.46 34.28
C ILE A 407 98.58 -77.76 33.21
N VAL A 408 99.44 -76.83 33.62
CA VAL A 408 100.26 -75.99 32.72
C VAL A 408 101.73 -76.32 32.82
#